data_AF-A0A1G7U3M8-F1
#
_entry.id   AF-A0A1G7U3M8-F1
#
_cell.length_a   1.000
_cell.length_b   1.000
_cell.length_c   1.000
_cell.angle_alpha   90.00
_cell.angle_beta   90.00
_cell.angle_gamma   90.00
#
_symmetry.space_group_name_H-M   'P 1'
#
loop_
_entity.id
_entity.type
_entity.pdbx_description
1 polymer ?
#
loop_
_entity_poly.entity_id
_entity_poly.type
_entity_poly.pdbx_seq_one_letter_code
_entity_poly.pdbx_strand_id
1 'polypeptide(L)'
;MRRSSLRRGLAALGVGLGLALGLVGPALAAGGGGGHGGGDGAATEEDAAPRYIQLRAIWVPVERGGGPPTQAPVTIRLFPNPEHADRACKSAPLVHDALVRKMARQPFPPEQIEGLAKQGPRLREIANQVSGAGVWDQVEAFPNQVPRPDAESDKLSSVCK
;
A
#
# COMPACT_ATOMS: atom_id res chain seq x y z
N MET A 1 53.12 -0.12 2.63
CA MET A 1 53.69 0.06 3.99
C MET A 1 52.56 0.37 4.97
N ARG A 2 52.52 -0.35 6.12
CA ARG A 2 51.82 -0.08 7.41
C ARG A 2 50.27 0.02 7.39
N ARG A 3 49.53 -1.03 7.80
CA ARG A 3 49.07 -1.41 9.18
C ARG A 3 48.16 -0.34 9.81
N SER A 4 46.90 -0.61 10.20
CA SER A 4 46.47 -1.27 11.47
C SER A 4 44.93 -1.20 11.50
N SER A 5 44.10 -2.25 11.62
CA SER A 5 43.82 -3.18 12.74
C SER A 5 42.97 -2.65 13.91
N LEU A 6 41.80 -3.29 14.08
CA LEU A 6 40.98 -3.51 15.29
C LEU A 6 40.24 -2.34 15.97
N ARG A 7 38.92 -2.54 16.21
CA ARG A 7 38.40 -2.87 17.55
C ARG A 7 36.99 -3.47 17.50
N ARG A 8 36.85 -4.61 18.19
CA ARG A 8 35.62 -5.28 18.57
C ARG A 8 34.95 -4.52 19.73
N GLY A 9 33.63 -4.62 19.84
CA GLY A 9 32.87 -4.26 21.03
C GLY A 9 31.61 -5.11 21.14
N LEU A 10 31.65 -6.15 21.97
CA LEU A 10 30.53 -6.95 22.47
C LEU A 10 29.88 -6.18 23.63
N ALA A 11 28.55 -6.16 23.70
CA ALA A 11 27.82 -6.08 24.98
C ALA A 11 26.46 -6.76 24.86
N ALA A 12 26.26 -7.75 25.72
CA ALA A 12 25.05 -8.52 25.92
C ALA A 12 24.12 -7.86 26.95
N LEU A 13 22.93 -8.47 27.11
CA LEU A 13 22.00 -8.53 28.25
C LEU A 13 20.63 -7.89 28.04
N GLY A 14 19.60 -8.68 28.34
CA GLY A 14 18.24 -8.20 28.57
C GLY A 14 17.17 -9.27 28.49
N VAL A 15 17.20 -10.25 29.40
CA VAL A 15 16.09 -11.18 29.68
C VAL A 15 14.87 -10.40 30.20
N GLY A 16 13.66 -10.73 29.74
CA GLY A 16 12.40 -10.19 30.25
C GLY A 16 11.22 -11.14 30.01
N LEU A 17 11.11 -12.15 30.86
CA LEU A 17 9.99 -13.08 30.98
C LEU A 17 8.83 -12.38 31.72
N GLY A 18 7.61 -12.46 31.18
CA GLY A 18 6.40 -11.96 31.84
C GLY A 18 5.16 -12.71 31.40
N LEU A 19 4.84 -13.81 32.11
CA LEU A 19 3.54 -14.47 32.07
C LEU A 19 2.48 -13.60 32.76
N ALA A 20 1.30 -13.49 32.16
CA ALA A 20 0.08 -13.15 32.88
C ALA A 20 -1.05 -14.09 32.45
N LEU A 21 -1.48 -14.92 33.40
CA LEU A 21 -2.67 -15.79 33.38
C LEU A 21 -3.88 -15.07 34.01
N GLY A 22 -5.08 -15.42 33.55
CA GLY A 22 -6.39 -15.14 34.20
C GLY A 22 -7.23 -14.14 33.40
N LEU A 23 -8.55 -14.27 33.18
CA LEU A 23 -9.61 -15.02 33.86
C LEU A 23 -10.81 -15.29 32.91
N VAL A 24 -11.37 -16.49 33.04
CA VAL A 24 -12.80 -16.90 33.12
C VAL A 24 -13.91 -15.99 32.56
N GLY A 25 -14.77 -16.58 31.71
CA GLY A 25 -16.21 -16.27 31.68
C GLY A 25 -16.96 -16.77 30.43
N PRO A 26 -17.78 -17.84 30.51
CA PRO A 26 -18.72 -18.20 29.46
C PRO A 26 -20.05 -17.45 29.70
N ALA A 27 -20.60 -16.81 28.67
CA ALA A 27 -21.97 -16.33 28.69
C ALA A 27 -22.76 -17.01 27.57
N LEU A 28 -23.55 -18.01 27.98
CA LEU A 28 -24.69 -18.51 27.23
C LEU A 28 -25.72 -17.38 27.13
N ALA A 29 -26.07 -16.99 25.91
CA ALA A 29 -27.32 -16.31 25.62
C ALA A 29 -28.04 -17.09 24.52
N ALA A 30 -28.91 -18.00 24.96
CA ALA A 30 -29.96 -18.55 24.16
C ALA A 30 -31.03 -17.47 23.95
N GLY A 31 -31.28 -17.10 22.69
CA GLY A 31 -32.43 -16.31 22.27
C GLY A 31 -32.98 -16.95 21.00
N GLY A 32 -34.12 -17.63 21.13
CA GLY A 32 -34.84 -18.25 20.03
C GLY A 32 -35.68 -17.25 19.22
N GLY A 33 -36.31 -17.78 18.17
CA GLY A 33 -37.25 -17.10 17.26
C GLY A 33 -36.61 -16.99 15.87
N GLY A 34 -37.02 -17.69 14.83
CA GLY A 34 -38.39 -17.98 14.40
C GLY A 34 -38.84 -16.85 13.47
N GLY A 35 -38.72 -17.05 12.15
CA GLY A 35 -39.15 -16.04 11.18
C GLY A 35 -38.90 -16.45 9.73
N HIS A 36 -39.96 -16.88 9.08
CA HIS A 36 -40.09 -17.15 7.65
C HIS A 36 -39.90 -15.90 6.79
N GLY A 37 -39.34 -16.07 5.59
CA GLY A 37 -39.26 -15.07 4.52
C GLY A 37 -37.95 -15.26 3.75
N GLY A 38 -37.90 -15.97 2.63
CA GLY A 38 -38.85 -15.86 1.53
C GLY A 38 -38.68 -14.49 0.88
N GLY A 39 -37.52 -14.27 0.26
CA GLY A 39 -37.20 -13.06 -0.47
C GLY A 39 -35.97 -13.36 -1.31
N ASP A 40 -36.19 -13.43 -2.61
CA ASP A 40 -35.20 -13.59 -3.65
C ASP A 40 -34.05 -12.61 -3.41
N GLY A 41 -32.95 -13.12 -2.85
CA GLY A 41 -31.68 -12.44 -2.81
C GLY A 41 -31.13 -12.41 -4.22
N ALA A 42 -31.73 -11.57 -5.05
CA ALA A 42 -31.06 -11.00 -6.20
C ALA A 42 -29.65 -10.65 -5.71
N ALA A 43 -28.65 -11.27 -6.31
CA ALA A 43 -27.30 -10.76 -6.23
C ALA A 43 -27.42 -9.31 -6.67
N THR A 44 -27.45 -8.38 -5.71
CA THR A 44 -27.04 -7.02 -5.96
C THR A 44 -25.56 -7.15 -6.26
N GLU A 45 -25.29 -7.43 -7.53
CA GLU A 45 -24.20 -6.88 -8.31
C GLU A 45 -24.30 -5.36 -8.17
N GLU A 46 -24.07 -4.90 -6.94
CA GLU A 46 -23.77 -3.53 -6.63
C GLU A 46 -22.49 -3.30 -7.40
N ASP A 47 -22.60 -2.40 -8.37
CA ASP A 47 -21.62 -1.79 -9.25
C ASP A 47 -20.40 -1.32 -8.44
N ALA A 48 -19.69 -2.29 -7.84
CA ALA A 48 -18.62 -2.04 -6.91
C ALA A 48 -17.49 -1.52 -7.76
N ALA A 49 -17.33 -0.19 -7.72
CA ALA A 49 -16.19 0.50 -8.28
C ALA A 49 -14.94 -0.33 -8.00
N PRO A 50 -14.03 -0.50 -8.98
CA PRO A 50 -12.94 -1.43 -8.84
C PRO A 50 -12.14 -1.12 -7.57
N ARG A 51 -12.17 -2.07 -6.62
CA ARG A 51 -11.58 -1.88 -5.28
C ARG A 51 -10.10 -1.64 -5.44
N TYR A 52 -9.64 -0.46 -5.05
CA TYR A 52 -8.25 -0.04 -5.24
C TYR A 52 -7.55 0.19 -3.91
N ILE A 53 -6.25 -0.03 -3.88
CA ILE A 53 -5.40 0.33 -2.76
C ILE A 53 -4.79 1.70 -3.06
N GLN A 54 -5.19 2.72 -2.30
CA GLN A 54 -4.52 4.02 -2.36
C GLN A 54 -3.24 4.00 -1.54
N LEU A 55 -2.11 4.23 -2.19
CA LEU A 55 -0.84 4.40 -1.51
C LEU A 55 -0.75 5.76 -0.83
N ARG A 56 0.09 5.86 0.21
CA ARG A 56 0.48 7.15 0.76
C ARG A 56 1.13 8.01 -0.34
N ALA A 57 0.86 9.30 -0.31
CA ALA A 57 1.47 10.24 -1.26
C ALA A 57 3.00 10.16 -1.20
N ILE A 58 3.62 10.04 -2.38
CA ILE A 58 5.06 10.04 -2.57
C ILE A 58 5.47 11.47 -2.93
N TRP A 59 6.41 12.04 -2.16
CA TRP A 59 7.00 13.34 -2.48
C TRP A 59 8.17 13.12 -3.42
N VAL A 60 8.03 13.62 -4.65
CA VAL A 60 9.04 13.46 -5.70
C VAL A 60 9.80 14.77 -5.91
N PRO A 61 11.13 14.72 -6.07
CA PRO A 61 11.90 15.91 -6.38
C PRO A 61 11.57 16.40 -7.80
N VAL A 62 11.39 17.71 -7.96
CA VAL A 62 11.11 18.36 -9.24
C VAL A 62 12.16 19.43 -9.50
N GLU A 63 12.68 19.45 -10.72
CA GLU A 63 13.66 20.45 -11.13
C GLU A 63 13.07 21.86 -11.03
N ARG A 64 13.92 22.79 -10.58
CA ARG A 64 13.61 24.22 -10.57
C ARG A 64 14.74 24.94 -11.30
N GLY A 65 14.39 25.69 -12.35
CA GLY A 65 15.37 26.41 -13.16
C GLY A 65 16.30 27.27 -12.28
N GLY A 66 17.58 26.87 -12.20
CA GLY A 66 18.63 27.61 -11.49
C GLY A 66 18.62 27.53 -9.96
N GLY A 67 17.82 26.64 -9.35
CA GLY A 67 17.73 26.50 -7.89
C GLY A 67 17.69 25.04 -7.42
N PRO A 68 17.70 24.79 -6.09
CA PRO A 68 17.51 23.44 -5.56
C PRO A 68 16.14 22.89 -5.97
N PRO A 69 16.02 21.57 -6.20
CA PRO A 69 14.76 20.94 -6.59
C PRO A 69 13.68 21.15 -5.52
N THR A 70 12.44 21.33 -5.97
CA THR A 70 11.25 21.38 -5.11
C THR A 70 10.67 19.98 -4.93
N GLN A 71 9.58 19.85 -4.17
CA GLN A 71 8.88 18.58 -3.97
C GLN A 71 7.45 18.70 -4.51
N ALA A 72 7.00 17.69 -5.24
CA ALA A 72 5.62 17.55 -5.68
C ALA A 72 5.00 16.25 -5.11
N PRO A 73 3.75 16.27 -4.64
CA PRO A 73 3.08 15.04 -4.22
C PRO A 73 2.60 14.25 -5.44
N VAL A 74 2.74 12.93 -5.38
CA VAL A 74 2.16 11.98 -6.32
C VAL A 74 1.39 10.94 -5.53
N THR A 75 0.09 10.88 -5.72
CA THR A 75 -0.74 9.78 -5.20
C THR A 75 -0.82 8.66 -6.23
N ILE A 76 -0.79 7.41 -5.78
CA ILE A 76 -0.87 6.23 -6.65
C ILE A 76 -1.99 5.33 -6.16
N ARG A 77 -2.79 4.82 -7.09
CA ARG A 77 -3.82 3.80 -6.85
C ARG A 77 -3.40 2.50 -7.53
N LEU A 78 -3.45 1.40 -6.77
CA LEU A 78 -3.16 0.06 -7.26
C LEU A 78 -4.47 -0.72 -7.37
N PHE A 79 -4.74 -1.31 -8.52
CA PHE A 79 -5.92 -2.12 -8.77
C PHE A 79 -5.49 -3.59 -8.78
N PRO A 80 -5.80 -4.36 -7.72
CA PRO A 80 -5.39 -5.74 -7.59
C PRO A 80 -6.15 -6.62 -8.58
N ASN A 81 -5.48 -7.63 -9.09
CA ASN A 81 -6.17 -8.74 -9.73
C ASN A 81 -6.97 -9.52 -8.66
N PRO A 82 -8.29 -9.73 -8.83
CA PRO A 82 -9.11 -10.42 -7.84
C PRO A 82 -8.61 -11.82 -7.49
N GLU A 83 -8.04 -12.56 -8.46
CA GLU A 83 -7.48 -13.90 -8.25
C GLU A 83 -6.21 -13.89 -7.38
N HIS A 84 -5.61 -12.71 -7.19
CA HIS A 84 -4.37 -12.50 -6.43
C HIS A 84 -4.53 -11.48 -5.31
N ALA A 85 -5.75 -11.23 -4.83
CA ALA A 85 -6.05 -10.21 -3.84
C ALA A 85 -5.21 -10.32 -2.54
N ASP A 86 -5.03 -11.52 -1.97
CA ASP A 86 -4.20 -11.74 -0.78
C ASP A 86 -2.73 -11.32 -1.02
N ARG A 87 -2.17 -11.69 -2.16
CA ARG A 87 -0.80 -11.34 -2.54
C ARG A 87 -0.67 -9.84 -2.83
N ALA A 88 -1.65 -9.25 -3.49
CA ALA A 88 -1.70 -7.83 -3.77
C ALA A 88 -1.70 -7.03 -2.46
N CYS A 89 -2.58 -7.38 -1.53
CA CYS A 89 -2.61 -6.83 -0.18
C CYS A 89 -1.23 -6.90 0.51
N LYS A 90 -0.65 -8.11 0.62
CA LYS A 90 0.63 -8.32 1.35
C LYS A 90 1.80 -7.59 0.71
N SER A 91 1.77 -7.39 -0.61
CA SER A 91 2.86 -6.78 -1.37
C SER A 91 2.69 -5.27 -1.59
N ALA A 92 1.52 -4.68 -1.31
CA ALA A 92 1.29 -3.24 -1.50
C ALA A 92 2.32 -2.33 -0.78
N PRO A 93 2.76 -2.62 0.47
CA PRO A 93 3.84 -1.84 1.10
C PRO A 93 5.17 -1.95 0.35
N LEU A 94 5.49 -3.14 -0.19
CA LEU A 94 6.71 -3.36 -0.96
C LEU A 94 6.68 -2.60 -2.29
N VAL A 95 5.52 -2.54 -2.94
CA VAL A 95 5.29 -1.74 -4.15
C VAL A 95 5.48 -0.26 -3.85
N HIS A 96 4.90 0.26 -2.77
CA HIS A 96 5.11 1.65 -2.34
C HIS A 96 6.60 1.97 -2.18
N ASP A 97 7.35 1.13 -1.46
CA ASP A 97 8.78 1.36 -1.24
C ASP A 97 9.59 1.30 -2.55
N ALA A 98 9.23 0.43 -3.47
CA ALA A 98 9.88 0.35 -4.78
C ALA A 98 9.61 1.59 -5.63
N LEU A 99 8.38 2.11 -5.61
CA LEU A 99 7.99 3.33 -6.30
C LEU A 99 8.68 4.55 -5.71
N VAL A 100 8.73 4.68 -4.37
CA VAL A 100 9.50 5.73 -3.67
C VAL A 100 10.96 5.70 -4.12
N ARG A 101 11.61 4.54 -4.06
CA ARG A 101 13.02 4.39 -4.50
C ARG A 101 13.21 4.70 -5.98
N LYS A 102 12.24 4.40 -6.84
CA LYS A 102 12.32 4.68 -8.28
C LYS A 102 12.18 6.17 -8.56
N MET A 103 11.23 6.83 -7.93
CA MET A 103 10.93 8.24 -8.14
C MET A 103 11.93 9.17 -7.45
N ALA A 104 12.59 8.72 -6.39
CA ALA A 104 13.62 9.50 -5.70
C ALA A 104 14.99 9.51 -6.41
N ARG A 105 15.18 8.73 -7.50
CA ARG A 105 16.51 8.58 -8.12
C ARG A 105 17.05 9.84 -8.77
N GLN A 106 16.18 10.66 -9.33
CA GLN A 106 16.54 11.91 -9.98
C GLN A 106 15.36 12.88 -9.91
N PRO A 107 15.61 14.19 -9.83
CA PRO A 107 14.57 15.19 -10.02
C PRO A 107 13.85 15.00 -11.36
N PHE A 108 12.54 15.19 -11.36
CA PHE A 108 11.74 15.22 -12.58
C PHE A 108 11.74 16.63 -13.17
N PRO A 109 11.89 16.78 -14.49
CA PRO A 109 11.48 18.00 -15.16
C PRO A 109 10.00 18.29 -14.91
N PRO A 110 9.57 19.55 -14.73
CA PRO A 110 8.18 19.89 -14.41
C PRO A 110 7.15 19.25 -15.37
N GLU A 111 7.44 19.22 -16.67
CA GLU A 111 6.60 18.64 -17.70
C GLU A 111 6.45 17.11 -17.59
N GLN A 112 7.43 16.43 -16.99
CA GLN A 112 7.36 14.98 -16.79
C GLN A 112 6.47 14.59 -15.61
N ILE A 113 6.31 15.48 -14.63
CA ILE A 113 5.41 15.25 -13.49
C ILE A 113 3.97 15.12 -13.97
N GLU A 114 3.49 16.04 -14.82
CA GLU A 114 2.15 15.95 -15.40
C GLU A 114 2.00 14.70 -16.28
N GLY A 115 3.08 14.29 -16.94
CA GLY A 115 3.15 13.05 -17.71
C GLY A 115 3.03 11.76 -16.88
N LEU A 116 3.21 11.80 -15.56
CA LEU A 116 3.12 10.60 -14.70
C LEU A 116 1.74 9.95 -14.75
N ALA A 117 0.67 10.71 -14.94
CA ALA A 117 -0.68 10.17 -15.09
C ALA A 117 -0.80 9.17 -16.26
N LYS A 118 0.04 9.34 -17.29
CA LYS A 118 0.09 8.46 -18.48
C LYS A 118 1.04 7.26 -18.29
N GLN A 119 1.77 7.17 -17.18
CA GLN A 119 2.76 6.11 -16.95
C GLN A 119 2.22 4.88 -16.22
N GLY A 120 0.89 4.74 -16.08
CA GLY A 120 0.25 3.60 -15.44
C GLY A 120 0.82 2.23 -15.83
N PRO A 121 0.99 1.89 -17.12
CA PRO A 121 1.57 0.61 -17.54
C PRO A 121 2.99 0.36 -17.01
N ARG A 122 3.83 1.41 -16.96
CA ARG A 122 5.21 1.32 -16.47
C ARG A 122 5.25 1.18 -14.95
N LEU A 123 4.38 1.90 -14.24
CA LEU A 123 4.24 1.78 -12.78
C LEU A 123 3.72 0.40 -12.40
N ARG A 124 2.78 -0.14 -13.19
CA ARG A 124 2.29 -1.52 -13.06
C ARG A 124 3.38 -2.55 -13.26
N GLU A 125 4.27 -2.36 -14.24
CA GLU A 125 5.42 -3.23 -14.44
C GLU A 125 6.33 -3.25 -13.19
N ILE A 126 6.63 -2.08 -12.62
CA ILE A 126 7.41 -1.97 -11.37
C ILE A 126 6.68 -2.68 -10.22
N ALA A 127 5.37 -2.49 -10.10
CA ALA A 127 4.57 -3.15 -9.07
C ALA A 127 4.62 -4.68 -9.21
N ASN A 128 4.44 -5.21 -10.43
CA ASN A 128 4.48 -6.64 -10.71
C ASN A 128 5.90 -7.24 -10.62
N GLN A 129 6.97 -6.47 -10.82
CA GLN A 129 8.35 -6.93 -10.56
C GLN A 129 8.58 -7.26 -9.08
N VAL A 130 7.89 -6.56 -8.17
CA VAL A 130 8.02 -6.75 -6.72
C VAL A 130 7.01 -7.76 -6.19
N SER A 131 5.79 -7.73 -6.72
CA SER A 131 4.68 -8.54 -6.25
C SER A 131 4.57 -9.90 -6.95
N GLY A 132 5.18 -10.06 -8.13
CA GLY A 132 4.92 -11.17 -9.04
C GLY A 132 4.05 -10.75 -10.23
N ALA A 133 4.23 -11.41 -11.36
CA ALA A 133 3.47 -11.12 -12.59
C ALA A 133 1.97 -11.33 -12.37
N GLY A 134 1.15 -10.42 -12.92
CA GLY A 134 -0.32 -10.52 -12.89
C GLY A 134 -0.98 -10.11 -11.58
N VAL A 135 -0.23 -9.71 -10.54
CA VAL A 135 -0.83 -9.32 -9.25
C VAL A 135 -1.62 -8.02 -9.34
N TRP A 136 -1.20 -7.10 -10.21
CA TRP A 136 -1.84 -5.81 -10.42
C TRP A 136 -2.34 -5.71 -11.85
N ASP A 137 -3.65 -5.49 -12.02
CA ASP A 137 -4.30 -5.31 -13.32
C ASP A 137 -4.06 -3.90 -13.85
N GLN A 138 -4.12 -2.91 -12.96
CA GLN A 138 -3.97 -1.49 -13.29
C GLN A 138 -3.26 -0.72 -12.18
N VAL A 139 -2.56 0.34 -12.58
CA VAL A 139 -1.95 1.32 -11.67
C VAL A 139 -2.20 2.71 -12.25
N GLU A 140 -2.65 3.62 -11.40
CA GLU A 140 -2.92 5.01 -11.76
C GLU A 140 -2.09 5.96 -10.89
N ALA A 141 -1.63 7.06 -11.49
CA ALA A 141 -0.89 8.10 -10.78
C ALA A 141 -1.59 9.44 -10.92
N PHE A 142 -1.64 10.17 -9.81
CA PHE A 142 -2.29 11.48 -9.67
C PHE A 142 -1.21 12.48 -9.26
N PRO A 143 -0.50 13.09 -10.22
CA PRO A 143 0.54 14.08 -9.93
C PRO A 143 -0.09 15.37 -9.42
N ASN A 144 0.60 16.06 -8.49
CA ASN A 144 0.17 17.33 -7.88
C ASN A 144 -1.19 17.27 -7.18
N GLN A 145 -1.69 16.07 -6.91
CA GLN A 145 -2.97 15.84 -6.26
C GLN A 145 -2.76 14.87 -5.11
N VAL A 146 -3.39 15.20 -3.99
CA VAL A 146 -3.63 14.25 -2.91
C VAL A 146 -5.15 14.12 -2.83
N PRO A 147 -5.77 13.26 -3.66
CA PRO A 147 -7.19 13.00 -3.55
C PRO A 147 -7.53 12.68 -2.10
N ARG A 148 -8.55 13.34 -1.55
CA ARG A 148 -9.06 12.94 -0.24
C ARG A 148 -9.46 11.47 -0.35
N PRO A 149 -9.09 10.63 0.64
CA PRO A 149 -9.67 9.30 0.75
C PRO A 149 -11.20 9.41 0.68
N ASP A 150 -11.81 8.82 -0.35
CA ASP A 150 -13.26 8.68 -0.49
C ASP A 150 -13.73 7.41 0.23
N ALA A 151 -15.04 7.13 0.23
CA ALA A 151 -15.61 5.94 0.88
C ALA A 151 -15.02 4.62 0.31
N GLU A 152 -14.48 4.67 -0.91
CA GLU A 152 -13.83 3.56 -1.62
C GLU A 152 -12.31 3.50 -1.35
N SER A 153 -11.75 4.51 -0.66
CA SER A 153 -10.36 4.52 -0.20
C SER A 153 -10.24 3.62 1.01
N ASP A 154 -10.37 2.34 0.72
CA ASP A 154 -10.07 1.26 1.62
C ASP A 154 -8.60 1.39 2.01
N LYS A 155 -8.36 1.98 3.19
CA LYS A 155 -7.10 1.84 3.93
C LYS A 155 -6.72 0.36 3.81
N LEU A 156 -5.45 0.04 3.53
CA LEU A 156 -4.92 -1.33 3.36
C LEU A 156 -5.74 -2.43 4.07
N SER A 157 -6.12 -2.19 5.34
CA SER A 157 -7.09 -2.94 6.15
C SER A 157 -8.38 -3.50 5.49
N SER A 158 -8.90 -2.95 4.39
CA SER A 158 -10.18 -3.41 3.81
C SER A 158 -10.08 -4.11 2.46
N VAL A 159 -8.99 -3.90 1.71
CA VAL A 159 -8.57 -4.80 0.62
C VAL A 159 -7.89 -6.05 1.18
N CYS A 160 -7.30 -5.94 2.39
CA CYS A 160 -6.62 -7.00 3.12
C CYS A 160 -7.52 -7.81 4.09
N LYS A 161 -8.82 -7.95 3.80
CA LYS A 161 -9.75 -8.74 4.63
C LYS A 161 -9.72 -10.22 4.28
#